data_AF-M1XRD1-F1
#
_entry.id   AF-M1XRD1-F1
#
_cell.length_a   1.000
_cell.length_b   1.000
_cell.length_c   1.000
_cell.angle_alpha   90.00
_cell.angle_beta   90.00
_cell.angle_gamma   90.00
#
_symmetry.space_group_name_H-M   'P 1'
#
loop_
_entity.id
_entity.type
_entity.pdbx_description
1 polymer ?
#
loop_
_entity_poly.entity_id
_entity_poly.type
_entity_poly.pdbx_seq_one_letter_code
_entity_poly.pdbx_strand_id
1 'polypeptide(L)' 'MSYTCSSCDAQFQSAAGVTQHVALHHNTCAECDEQFDETDALRNHIHENH' A
#
# COMPACT_ATOMS: atom_id res chain seq x y z
N MET A 1 8.06 -19.12 -8.63
CA MET A 1 8.36 -17.68 -8.52
C MET A 1 7.23 -17.08 -7.69
N SER A 2 7.53 -16.68 -6.45
CA SER A 2 6.60 -15.88 -5.65
C SER A 2 6.78 -14.41 -6.01
N TYR A 3 5.69 -13.66 -6.01
CA TYR A 3 5.72 -12.22 -6.23
C TYR A 3 5.46 -11.55 -4.89
N THR A 4 6.46 -10.85 -4.38
CA THR A 4 6.40 -10.16 -3.08
C THR A 4 6.14 -8.68 -3.32
N CYS A 5 5.33 -8.06 -2.47
CA CYS A 5 5.24 -6.61 -2.46
C CYS A 5 6.56 -6.00 -1.96
N SER A 6 7.00 -4.90 -2.55
CA SER A 6 8.22 -4.20 -2.10
C SER A 6 7.99 -3.33 -0.87
N SER A 7 6.73 -3.02 -0.55
CA SER A 7 6.35 -2.13 0.55
C SER A 7 5.76 -2.87 1.75
N CYS A 8 5.52 -4.18 1.66
CA CYS A 8 5.02 -5.00 2.77
C CYS A 8 5.34 -6.48 2.56
N ASP A 9 5.13 -7.32 3.58
CA ASP A 9 5.40 -8.77 3.54
C ASP A 9 4.35 -9.59 2.78
N ALA A 10 3.43 -8.95 2.04
CA ALA A 10 2.42 -9.64 1.27
C ALA A 10 3.02 -10.41 0.08
N GLN A 11 2.63 -11.69 -0.04
CA GLN A 11 3.08 -12.61 -1.09
C GLN A 11 1.92 -13.05 -1.97
N PHE A 12 2.19 -13.08 -3.27
CA PHE A 12 1.21 -13.41 -4.30
C PHE A 12 1.77 -14.46 -5.25
N GLN A 13 0.86 -15.24 -5.84
CA GLN A 13 1.20 -16.28 -6.81
C GLN A 13 1.33 -15.73 -8.24
N SER A 14 1.02 -14.45 -8.48
CA SER A 14 1.03 -13.82 -9.80
C SER A 14 1.46 -12.36 -9.75
N ALA A 15 2.07 -11.89 -10.84
CA ALA A 15 2.43 -10.48 -11.01
C ALA A 15 1.19 -9.57 -10.95
N ALA A 16 0.07 -10.00 -11.56
CA ALA A 16 -1.18 -9.24 -11.53
C ALA A 16 -1.70 -9.02 -10.09
N GLY A 17 -1.54 -10.02 -9.21
CA GLY A 17 -1.90 -9.92 -7.80
C GLY A 17 -1.08 -8.86 -7.07
N VAL A 18 0.25 -8.84 -7.27
CA VAL A 18 1.11 -7.77 -6.73
C VAL A 18 0.70 -6.43 -7.31
N THR A 19 0.60 -6.29 -8.63
CA THR A 19 0.30 -5.00 -9.28
C THR A 19 -1.00 -4.38 -8.76
N GLN A 20 -2.06 -5.18 -8.61
CA GLN A 20 -3.32 -4.70 -8.06
C GLN A 20 -3.20 -4.33 -6.58
N HIS A 21 -2.44 -5.10 -5.81
CA HIS A 21 -2.17 -4.81 -4.40
C HIS A 21 -1.35 -3.53 -4.19
N VAL A 22 -0.30 -3.27 -5.00
CA VAL A 22 0.47 -2.01 -4.88
C VAL A 22 -0.35 -0.79 -5.26
N ALA A 23 -1.37 -0.94 -6.11
CA ALA A 23 -2.31 0.15 -6.38
C ALA A 23 -3.18 0.49 -5.15
N LEU A 24 -3.43 -0.46 -4.24
CA LEU A 24 -4.14 -0.20 -2.99
C LEU A 24 -3.24 0.54 -1.99
N HIS A 25 -1.93 0.28 -1.98
CA HIS A 25 -0.94 1.02 -1.18
C HIS A 25 -0.93 2.52 -1.47
N HIS A 26 -1.29 2.97 -2.68
CA HIS A 26 -1.45 4.40 -2.96
C HIS A 26 -2.53 5.10 -2.11
N ASN A 27 -3.42 4.32 -1.49
CA ASN A 27 -4.51 4.81 -0.66
C ASN A 27 -4.42 4.20 0.75
N THR A 28 -3.26 3.69 1.16
CA THR A 28 -3.06 3.09 2.49
C THR A 28 -1.72 3.55 3.06
N CYS A 29 -1.70 3.95 4.34
CA CYS A 29 -0.47 4.35 5.00
C CYS A 29 0.42 3.13 5.23
N ALA A 30 1.66 3.18 4.73
CA ALA A 30 2.60 2.07 4.86
C ALA A 30 3.13 1.87 6.30
N GLU A 31 2.96 2.86 7.19
CA GLU A 31 3.43 2.77 8.58
C GLU A 31 2.36 2.21 9.54
N CYS A 32 1.08 2.47 9.28
CA CYS A 32 -0.02 2.07 10.19
C CYS A 32 -1.15 1.28 9.51
N ASP A 33 -1.01 0.97 8.21
CA ASP A 33 -2.00 0.27 7.38
C ASP A 33 -3.40 0.92 7.35
N GLU A 34 -3.49 2.21 7.70
CA GLU A 34 -4.75 2.97 7.64
C GLU A 34 -5.12 3.28 6.18
N GLN A 35 -6.37 3.04 5.81
CA GLN A 35 -6.85 3.20 4.45
C GLN A 35 -7.60 4.53 4.29
N PHE A 36 -7.35 5.21 3.18
CA PHE A 36 -7.87 6.53 2.86
C PHE A 36 -8.56 6.49 1.51
N ASP A 37 -9.65 7.26 1.36
CA ASP A 37 -10.35 7.39 0.08
C ASP A 37 -9.63 8.31 -0.91
N GLU A 38 -8.77 9.21 -0.41
CA GLU A 38 -8.07 10.23 -1.21
C GLU A 38 -6.56 10.24 -0.92
N THR A 39 -5.76 10.42 -1.98
CA THR A 39 -4.30 10.52 -1.86
C THR A 39 -3.85 11.71 -1.01
N ASP A 40 -4.60 12.83 -1.04
CA ASP A 40 -4.29 13.99 -0.20
C ASP A 40 -4.55 13.74 1.28
N ALA A 41 -5.60 12.97 1.61
CA ALA A 41 -5.87 12.53 2.98
C ALA A 41 -4.73 11.65 3.50
N LEU A 42 -4.26 10.70 2.68
CA LEU A 42 -3.09 9.89 3.02
C LEU A 42 -1.83 10.75 3.20
N ARG A 43 -1.56 11.71 2.31
CA ARG A 43 -0.39 12.59 2.44
C ARG A 43 -0.42 13.41 3.72
N ASN A 44 -1.57 13.99 4.05
CA ASN A 44 -1.74 14.75 5.27
C ASN A 44 -1.63 13.86 6.50
N HIS A 45 -2.19 12.65 6.46
CA HIS A 45 -2.04 11.66 7.52
C HIS A 45 -0.56 11.34 7.75
N ILE A 46 0.20 11.03 6.70
CA ILE A 46 1.64 10.76 6.82
C ILE A 46 2.32 11.98 7.45
N HIS A 47 2.08 13.20 6.95
CA HIS A 47 2.75 14.39 7.48
C HIS A 47 2.47 14.69 8.97
N GLU A 48 1.23 14.46 9.42
CA GLU A 48 0.80 14.83 10.77
C GLU A 48 0.93 13.68 11.79
N ASN A 49 0.90 12.42 11.34
CA ASN A 49 0.93 11.24 12.22
C ASN A 49 2.29 10.50 12.19
N HIS A 50 3.15 10.75 11.21
CA HIS A 50 4.42 10.04 10.98
C HIS A 50 5.59 10.99 10.63
#